data_AF-A0AAQ3RLC9-F1
#
_entry.id   AF-A0AAQ3RLC9-F1
#
_cell.length_a   1.000
_cell.length_b   1.000
_cell.length_c   1.000
_cell.angle_alpha   90.00
_cell.angle_beta   90.00
_cell.angle_gamma   90.00
#
_symmetry.space_group_name_H-M   'P 1'
#
loop_
_entity.id
_entity.type
_entity.pdbx_description
1 polymer ?
#
loop_
_entity_poly.entity_id
_entity_poly.type
_entity_poly.pdbx_seq_one_letter_code
_entity_poly.pdbx_strand_id
1 'polypeptide(L)'
;MEIMYLMKLGLSEEEIAFMVRTFSPLLGYSIEGVLKPKIEFLVNSMERPVRDVVSYPRYFSYSLEKKIKPRYWVLKRRDIKCSLKDMLGKNDEEFAAEFMGIGRMPVSHPVSSNDSL
;
A
#
# COMPACT_ATOMS: atom_id res chain seq x y z
N MET A 1 -18.02 18.46 2.50
CA MET A 1 -18.72 17.31 3.15
C MET A 1 -17.79 16.12 3.39
N GLU A 2 -16.57 16.15 2.83
CA GLU A 2 -15.53 15.11 2.85
C GLU A 2 -14.88 15.00 4.24
N ILE A 3 -14.62 16.13 4.89
CA ILE A 3 -14.03 16.19 6.25
C ILE A 3 -14.95 15.50 7.27
N MET A 4 -16.26 15.79 7.23
CA MET A 4 -17.24 15.15 8.12
C MET A 4 -17.28 13.63 7.98
N TYR A 5 -17.06 13.10 6.77
CA TYR A 5 -16.99 11.66 6.55
C TYR A 5 -15.77 11.06 7.25
N LEU A 6 -14.58 11.66 7.09
CA LEU A 6 -13.36 11.21 7.75
C LEU A 6 -13.45 11.31 9.28
N MET A 7 -14.09 12.35 9.80
CA MET A 7 -14.35 12.48 11.25
C MET A 7 -15.29 11.40 11.77
N LYS A 8 -16.34 11.04 11.01
CA LYS A 8 -17.24 9.93 11.35
C LYS A 8 -16.52 8.58 11.41
N LEU A 9 -15.40 8.44 10.72
CA LEU A 9 -14.53 7.25 10.78
C LEU A 9 -13.54 7.29 11.97
N GLY A 10 -13.62 8.31 12.82
CA GLY A 10 -12.81 8.45 14.04
C GLY A 10 -11.48 9.18 13.85
N LEU A 11 -11.27 9.87 12.72
CA LEU A 11 -10.10 10.74 12.53
C LEU A 11 -10.33 12.12 13.13
N SER A 12 -9.31 12.68 13.79
CA SER A 12 -9.37 14.04 14.34
C SER A 12 -9.22 15.10 13.24
N GLU A 13 -9.62 16.34 13.55
CA GLU A 13 -9.42 17.47 12.63
C GLU A 13 -7.93 17.70 12.34
N GLU A 14 -7.05 17.51 13.33
CA GLU A 14 -5.60 17.62 13.17
C GLU A 14 -5.04 16.52 12.25
N GLU A 15 -5.51 15.28 12.40
CA GLU A 15 -5.13 14.18 11.50
C GLU A 15 -5.58 14.48 10.06
N ILE A 16 -6.81 14.96 9.87
CA ILE A 16 -7.34 15.32 8.55
C ILE A 16 -6.58 16.50 7.96
N ALA A 17 -6.30 17.54 8.74
CA ALA A 17 -5.51 18.70 8.32
C ALA A 17 -4.09 18.27 7.90
N PHE A 18 -3.48 17.35 8.64
CA PHE A 18 -2.19 16.75 8.28
C PHE A 18 -2.26 16.01 6.94
N MET A 19 -3.30 15.21 6.71
CA MET A 19 -3.51 14.49 5.45
C MET A 19 -3.64 15.47 4.26
N VAL A 20 -4.45 16.51 4.42
CA VAL A 20 -4.65 17.54 3.38
C VAL A 20 -3.36 18.31 3.09
N ARG A 21 -2.59 18.67 4.13
CA ARG A 21 -1.31 19.38 3.97
C ARG A 21 -0.27 18.55 3.23
N THR A 22 -0.22 17.25 3.48
CA THR A 22 0.76 16.33 2.86
C THR A 22 0.30 15.80 1.51
N PHE A 23 -1.00 15.84 1.24
CA PHE A 23 -1.61 15.34 0.01
C PHE A 23 -2.89 16.12 -0.32
N SER A 24 -2.71 17.33 -0.86
CA SER A 24 -3.82 18.24 -1.22
C SER A 24 -4.88 17.66 -2.17
N PRO A 25 -4.58 16.72 -3.10
CA PRO A 25 -5.62 16.15 -3.96
C PRO A 25 -6.73 15.41 -3.21
N LEU A 26 -6.53 15.07 -1.93
CA LEU A 26 -7.53 14.42 -1.09
C LEU A 26 -8.88 15.16 -1.09
N LEU A 27 -8.84 16.50 -1.11
CA LEU A 27 -10.04 17.34 -1.08
C LEU A 27 -10.91 17.20 -2.34
N GLY A 28 -10.33 16.77 -3.46
CA GLY A 28 -11.04 16.59 -4.72
C GLY A 28 -11.67 15.19 -4.89
N TYR A 29 -11.48 14.29 -3.93
CA TYR A 29 -11.98 12.92 -4.04
C TYR A 29 -13.41 12.80 -3.54
N SER A 30 -14.25 12.17 -4.37
CA SER A 30 -15.64 11.90 -4.01
C SER A 30 -15.73 10.87 -2.89
N ILE A 31 -16.67 11.09 -1.97
CA ILE A 31 -16.91 10.18 -0.85
C ILE A 31 -17.34 8.81 -1.38
N GLU A 32 -18.43 8.75 -2.14
CA GLU A 32 -19.00 7.48 -2.62
C GLU A 32 -18.15 6.82 -3.72
N GLY A 33 -17.45 7.61 -4.55
CA GLY A 33 -16.68 7.08 -5.68
C GLY A 33 -15.24 6.69 -5.33
N VAL A 34 -14.64 7.32 -4.32
CA VAL A 34 -13.21 7.13 -4.02
C VAL A 34 -12.96 6.80 -2.56
N LEU A 35 -13.39 7.65 -1.62
CA LEU A 35 -12.99 7.52 -0.22
C LEU A 35 -13.61 6.27 0.41
N LYS A 36 -14.93 6.12 0.32
CA LYS A 36 -15.67 5.05 0.99
C LYS A 36 -15.31 3.66 0.48
N PRO A 37 -15.29 3.35 -0.83
CA PRO A 37 -14.90 2.02 -1.30
C PRO A 37 -13.48 1.62 -0.86
N LYS A 38 -12.56 2.59 -0.79
CA LYS A 38 -11.17 2.34 -0.39
C LYS A 38 -11.01 2.20 1.12
N ILE A 39 -11.76 2.95 1.92
CA ILE A 39 -11.81 2.75 3.38
C ILE A 39 -12.44 1.41 3.72
N GLU A 40 -13.56 1.04 3.09
CA GLU A 40 -14.22 -0.24 3.32
C GLU A 40 -13.28 -1.41 2.99
N PHE A 41 -12.54 -1.33 1.88
CA PHE A 41 -11.54 -2.36 1.56
C PHE A 41 -10.40 -2.41 2.61
N LEU A 42 -9.90 -1.25 3.06
CA LEU A 42 -8.85 -1.17 4.06
C LEU A 42 -9.27 -1.82 5.39
N VAL A 43 -10.47 -1.51 5.87
CA VAL A 43 -10.95 -1.97 7.18
C VAL A 43 -11.47 -3.41 7.10
N ASN A 44 -12.34 -3.70 6.13
CA ASN A 44 -13.08 -4.97 6.10
C ASN A 44 -12.30 -6.09 5.41
N SER A 45 -11.49 -5.77 4.39
CA SER A 45 -10.75 -6.79 3.63
C SER A 45 -9.30 -6.90 4.06
N MET A 46 -8.62 -5.77 4.29
CA MET A 46 -7.23 -5.76 4.74
C MET A 46 -7.09 -5.86 6.27
N GLU A 47 -8.18 -5.68 7.02
CA GLU A 47 -8.21 -5.71 8.49
C GLU A 47 -7.24 -4.70 9.12
N ARG A 48 -7.11 -3.52 8.49
CA ARG A 48 -6.19 -2.45 8.90
C ARG A 48 -6.96 -1.27 9.52
N PRO A 49 -6.37 -0.59 10.51
CA PRO A 49 -7.01 0.57 11.13
C PRO A 49 -7.13 1.73 10.12
N VAL A 50 -8.21 2.51 10.24
CA VAL A 50 -8.43 3.71 9.41
C VAL A 50 -7.21 4.65 9.47
N ARG A 51 -6.58 4.80 10.64
CA ARG A 51 -5.41 5.67 10.86
C ARG A 51 -4.21 5.39 9.95
N ASP A 52 -4.13 4.24 9.29
CA ASP A 52 -3.08 4.00 8.31
C ASP A 52 -3.15 4.95 7.11
N VAL A 53 -4.33 5.47 6.77
CA VAL A 53 -4.44 6.49 5.71
C VAL A 53 -3.91 7.85 6.15
N VAL A 54 -3.82 8.12 7.45
CA VAL A 54 -3.20 9.35 7.98
C VAL A 54 -1.70 9.33 7.68
N SER A 55 -1.06 8.18 7.88
CA SER A 55 0.36 7.98 7.59
C SER A 55 0.67 7.94 6.09
N TYR A 56 -0.31 7.58 5.26
CA TYR A 56 -0.13 7.50 3.81
C TYR A 56 -1.39 7.91 3.02
N PRO A 57 -1.73 9.22 2.95
CA PRO A 57 -2.96 9.69 2.33
C PRO A 57 -3.03 9.43 0.82
N ARG A 58 -1.86 9.28 0.17
CA ARG A 58 -1.72 8.86 -1.23
C ARG A 58 -2.39 7.51 -1.52
N TYR A 59 -2.71 6.72 -0.50
CA TYR A 59 -3.58 5.54 -0.63
C TYR A 59 -4.80 5.81 -1.54
N PHE A 60 -5.47 6.95 -1.35
CA PHE A 60 -6.66 7.31 -2.12
C PHE A 60 -6.40 7.63 -3.59
N SER A 61 -5.15 7.85 -4.01
CA SER A 61 -4.83 8.08 -5.42
C SER A 61 -4.68 6.81 -6.24
N TYR A 62 -4.47 5.65 -5.59
CA TYR A 62 -4.25 4.40 -6.32
C TYR A 62 -5.57 3.74 -6.72
N SER A 63 -5.59 3.11 -7.89
CA SER A 63 -6.75 2.32 -8.33
C SER A 63 -7.01 1.16 -7.37
N LEU A 64 -8.25 1.04 -6.90
CA LEU A 64 -8.68 -0.06 -6.03
C LEU A 64 -8.51 -1.40 -6.75
N GLU A 65 -9.01 -1.50 -7.97
CA GLU A 65 -9.00 -2.73 -8.76
C GLU A 65 -7.64 -3.02 -9.41
N LYS A 66 -6.93 -2.01 -9.90
CA LYS A 66 -5.69 -2.24 -10.65
C LYS A 66 -4.43 -2.31 -9.79
N LYS A 67 -4.44 -1.77 -8.56
CA LYS A 67 -3.23 -1.70 -7.72
C LYS A 67 -3.44 -2.19 -6.30
N ILE A 68 -4.45 -1.67 -5.59
CA ILE A 68 -4.62 -1.98 -4.16
C ILE A 68 -4.98 -3.46 -3.97
N LYS A 69 -6.05 -3.94 -4.60
CA LYS A 69 -6.49 -5.34 -4.49
C LYS A 69 -5.44 -6.34 -4.96
N PRO A 70 -4.83 -6.22 -6.17
CA PRO A 70 -3.83 -7.18 -6.65
C PRO A 70 -2.65 -7.33 -5.69
N ARG A 71 -2.11 -6.20 -5.21
CA ARG A 71 -0.97 -6.22 -4.28
C ARG A 71 -1.36 -6.79 -2.92
N TYR A 72 -2.57 -6.50 -2.43
CA TYR A 72 -3.04 -7.04 -1.14
C TYR A 72 -3.08 -8.56 -1.20
N TRP A 73 -3.67 -9.12 -2.26
CA TRP A 73 -3.81 -10.57 -2.39
C TRP A 73 -2.48 -11.30 -2.58
N VAL A 74 -1.48 -10.66 -3.20
CA VAL A 74 -0.12 -11.21 -3.27
C VAL A 74 0.49 -11.33 -1.87
N LEU A 75 0.38 -10.28 -1.06
CA LEU A 75 0.93 -10.23 0.30
C LEU A 75 0.17 -11.16 1.26
N LYS A 76 -1.18 -11.17 1.20
CA LYS A 76 -2.03 -12.02 2.03
C LYS A 76 -1.74 -13.51 1.81
N ARG A 77 -1.54 -13.95 0.56
CA ARG A 77 -1.18 -15.35 0.25
C ARG A 77 0.18 -15.77 0.78
N ARG A 78 1.08 -14.81 1.03
CA ARG A 78 2.44 -15.05 1.54
C ARG A 78 2.57 -14.74 3.03
N ASP A 79 1.46 -14.37 3.69
CA ASP A 79 1.42 -13.90 5.07
C ASP A 79 2.41 -12.74 5.37
N ILE A 80 2.59 -11.85 4.39
CA ILE A 80 3.49 -10.70 4.53
C ILE A 80 2.70 -9.49 5.04
N LYS A 81 3.17 -8.91 6.14
CA LYS A 81 2.69 -7.63 6.67
C LYS A 81 3.69 -6.51 6.33
N CYS A 82 3.19 -5.40 5.79
CA CYS A 82 3.98 -4.20 5.53
C CYS A 82 3.10 -2.93 5.58
N SER A 83 3.73 -1.75 5.48
CA SER A 83 3.01 -0.47 5.46
C SER A 83 2.30 -0.23 4.12
N LEU A 84 1.30 0.65 4.08
CA LEU A 84 0.68 1.08 2.80
C LEU A 84 1.69 1.70 1.85
N LYS A 85 2.68 2.42 2.39
CA LYS A 85 3.76 3.02 1.61
C LYS A 85 4.62 1.95 0.95
N ASP A 86 5.02 0.92 1.69
CA ASP A 86 5.82 -0.19 1.15
C ASP A 86 5.03 -1.01 0.12
N MET A 87 3.74 -1.22 0.39
CA MET A 87 2.86 -1.96 -0.49
C MET A 87 2.58 -1.21 -1.79
N LEU A 88 2.29 0.10 -1.75
CA LEU A 88 1.70 0.83 -2.87
C LEU A 88 2.61 1.91 -3.46
N GLY A 89 3.56 2.41 -2.68
CA GLY A 89 4.53 3.43 -3.11
C GLY A 89 5.53 2.90 -4.13
N LYS A 90 5.84 1.60 -4.08
CA LYS A 90 6.74 0.93 -5.03
C LYS A 90 6.15 0.86 -6.43
N ASN A 91 7.00 0.91 -7.45
CA ASN A 91 6.62 0.50 -8.80
C ASN A 91 6.39 -1.02 -8.87
N ASP A 92 6.04 -1.58 -10.02
CA ASP A 92 5.71 -3.01 -10.11
C ASP A 92 6.95 -3.90 -10.03
N GLU A 93 8.09 -3.46 -10.57
CA GLU A 93 9.37 -4.17 -10.52
C GLU A 93 9.91 -4.25 -9.09
N GLU A 94 9.92 -3.13 -8.37
CA GLU A 94 10.32 -3.04 -6.96
C GLU A 94 9.43 -3.92 -6.07
N PHE A 95 8.11 -3.84 -6.27
CA PHE A 95 7.16 -4.67 -5.52
C PHE A 95 7.38 -6.16 -5.79
N ALA A 96 7.63 -6.53 -7.05
CA ALA A 96 7.89 -7.92 -7.43
C ALA A 96 9.23 -8.44 -6.90
N ALA A 97 10.28 -7.64 -6.97
CA ALA A 97 11.60 -8.00 -6.45
C ALA A 97 11.56 -8.28 -4.94
N GLU A 98 10.83 -7.44 -4.19
CA GLU A 98 10.76 -7.54 -2.73
C GLU A 98 9.79 -8.64 -2.25
N PHE A 99 8.61 -8.74 -2.87
CA PHE A 99 7.52 -9.57 -2.32
C PHE A 99 7.17 -10.79 -3.16
N MET A 100 7.62 -10.88 -4.41
CA MET A 100 7.30 -12.01 -5.30
C MET A 100 8.46 -12.98 -5.49
N GLY A 101 9.66 -12.67 -4.97
CA GLY A 101 10.81 -13.58 -4.99
C GLY A 101 11.48 -13.71 -6.36
N ILE A 102 11.22 -12.77 -7.29
CA ILE A 102 11.76 -12.81 -8.66
C ILE A 102 13.23 -12.33 -8.70
N GLY A 103 13.80 -11.89 -7.57
CA GLY A 103 15.13 -11.24 -7.49
C GLY A 103 16.29 -12.05 -6.89
N ARG A 104 16.15 -13.35 -6.63
CA ARG A 104 17.29 -14.19 -6.21
C ARG A 104 17.35 -15.49 -7.01
N MET A 105 17.70 -15.40 -8.29
CA MET A 105 18.43 -16.50 -8.91
C MET A 105 19.80 -16.54 -8.21
N PRO A 106 20.22 -17.66 -7.60
CA PRO A 106 21.62 -17.80 -7.23
C PRO A 106 22.38 -17.80 -8.55
N VAL A 107 23.15 -16.75 -8.80
CA VAL A 107 24.19 -16.81 -9.83
C VAL A 107 25.16 -17.87 -9.32
N SER A 108 25.06 -19.07 -9.85
CA SER A 108 26.11 -20.07 -9.70
C SER A 108 27.35 -19.49 -10.37
N HIS A 109 28.26 -18.95 -9.57
CA HIS A 109 29.63 -18.77 -10.01
C HIS A 109 30.14 -20.14 -10.47
N PRO A 110 30.77 -20.26 -11.65
CA PRO A 110 31.38 -21.51 -12.04
C PRO A 110 32.43 -21.85 -10.98
N VAL A 111 32.31 -23.05 -10.41
CA VAL A 111 33.31 -23.63 -9.53
C VAL A 111 34.59 -23.72 -10.34
N SER A 112 35.56 -22.85 -10.04
CA SER A 112 36.92 -23.05 -10.53
C SER A 112 37.49 -24.22 -9.75
N SER A 113 37.46 -25.41 -10.36
CA SER A 113 38.27 -26.53 -9.92
C SER A 113 39.73 -26.08 -9.88
N ASN A 114 40.35 -26.14 -8.71
CA ASN A 114 41.80 -26.15 -8.58
C ASN A 114 42.23 -27.45 -7.87
N ASP A 115 42.05 -28.56 -8.57
CA ASP A 115 42.89 -29.73 -8.31
C ASP A 115 44.25 -29.46 -8.96
N SER A 116 45.29 -29.30 -8.16
CA SER A 116 46.67 -29.60 -8.57
C SER A 116 47.51 -29.91 -7.34
N LEU A 117 48.13 -31.09 -7.42
CA LEU A 117 49.12 -31.72 -6.55
C LEU A 117 50.29 -30.82 -6.17
#